data_AF-B9ADD2-F1
#
_entry.id   AF-B9ADD2-F1
#
_cell.length_a   1.000
_cell.length_b   1.000
_cell.length_c   1.000
_cell.angle_alpha   90.00
_cell.angle_beta   90.00
_cell.angle_gamma   90.00
#
_symmetry.space_group_name_H-M   'P 1'
#
loop_
_entity.id
_entity.type
_entity.pdbx_description
1 polymer ?
#
loop_
_entity_poly.entity_id
_entity_poly.type
_entity_poly.pdbx_seq_one_letter_code
_entity_poly.pdbx_strand_id
1 'polypeptide(L)'
;MKVRALKSDDKFLENMPQELMDELINLREPIPMRIRVMVMDYCPNFNRKRSDVVGEDEKLIKDIRQERVVAKSLEGVKAREYHNNLALEFIEKHPQFAPIIKEIKYIDI
;
A
#
# COMPACT_ATOMS: atom_id res chain seq x y z
N MET A 1 7.05 3.99 23.17
CA MET A 1 6.34 2.86 22.49
C MET A 1 7.14 2.49 21.24
N LYS A 2 7.25 1.20 20.88
CA LYS A 2 7.94 0.81 19.64
C LYS A 2 6.95 0.69 18.50
N VAL A 3 7.24 1.35 17.39
CA VAL A 3 6.36 1.39 16.21
C VAL A 3 7.12 0.93 14.99
N ARG A 4 6.45 0.10 14.19
CA ARG A 4 6.99 -0.35 12.92
C ARG A 4 7.13 0.83 11.97
N ALA A 5 8.23 0.88 11.24
CA ALA A 5 8.47 1.78 10.13
C ALA A 5 8.88 0.94 8.93
N LEU A 6 8.10 1.03 7.85
CA LEU A 6 8.35 0.29 6.62
C LEU A 6 9.18 1.15 5.67
N LYS A 7 10.30 0.63 5.20
CA LYS A 7 11.13 1.27 4.18
C LYS A 7 10.92 0.58 2.83
N SER A 8 10.75 1.38 1.78
CA SER A 8 10.68 0.92 0.40
C SER A 8 12.01 0.32 -0.07
N ASP A 9 11.95 -0.63 -1.00
CA ASP A 9 13.11 -0.97 -1.82
C ASP A 9 13.12 -0.14 -3.10
N ASP A 10 13.76 1.01 -3.01
CA ASP A 10 13.84 1.98 -4.11
C ASP A 10 14.46 1.36 -5.38
N LYS A 11 15.48 0.51 -5.22
CA LYS A 11 16.13 -0.16 -6.37
C LYS A 11 15.18 -1.13 -7.07
N PHE A 12 14.38 -1.87 -6.30
CA PHE A 12 13.34 -2.72 -6.87
C PHE A 12 12.26 -1.90 -7.55
N LEU A 13 11.78 -0.82 -6.92
CA LEU A 13 10.69 0.00 -7.45
C LEU A 13 11.08 0.74 -8.74
N GLU A 14 12.32 1.24 -8.84
CA GLU A 14 12.88 1.81 -10.08
C GLU A 14 12.91 0.82 -11.25
N ASN A 15 13.07 -0.47 -10.94
CA ASN A 15 13.24 -1.56 -11.91
C ASN A 15 12.10 -2.58 -11.87
N MET A 16 10.95 -2.19 -11.30
CA MET A 16 9.83 -3.11 -11.11
C MET A 16 9.34 -3.57 -12.49
N PRO A 17 9.27 -4.88 -12.76
CA PRO A 17 8.80 -5.38 -14.04
C PRO A 17 7.42 -4.81 -14.37
N GLN A 18 7.22 -4.38 -15.62
CA GLN A 18 5.96 -3.76 -16.03
C GLN A 18 4.78 -4.71 -15.82
N GLU A 19 4.97 -6.01 -16.06
CA GLU A 19 3.96 -7.06 -15.78
C GLU A 19 3.51 -7.07 -14.32
N LEU A 20 4.45 -6.93 -13.38
CA LEU A 20 4.16 -6.91 -11.95
C LEU A 20 3.50 -5.59 -11.54
N MET A 21 3.88 -4.47 -12.15
CA MET A 21 3.20 -3.18 -11.94
C MET A 21 1.76 -3.23 -12.45
N ASP A 22 1.54 -3.82 -13.62
CA ASP A 22 0.22 -4.00 -14.21
C ASP A 22 -0.64 -4.97 -13.39
N GLU A 23 -0.05 -6.05 -12.86
CA GLU A 23 -0.73 -6.93 -11.91
C GLU A 23 -1.22 -6.16 -10.68
N LEU A 24 -0.36 -5.32 -10.08
CA LEU A 24 -0.72 -4.49 -8.94
C LEU A 24 -1.83 -3.48 -9.28
N ILE A 25 -1.77 -2.86 -10.46
CA ILE A 25 -2.79 -1.90 -10.93
C ILE A 25 -4.13 -2.60 -11.16
N ASN A 26 -4.11 -3.81 -11.72
CA ASN A 26 -5.30 -4.57 -12.09
C ASN A 26 -5.94 -5.34 -10.92
N LEU A 27 -5.32 -5.34 -9.75
CA LEU A 27 -5.80 -6.06 -8.58
C LEU A 27 -7.19 -5.56 -8.14
N ARG A 28 -8.18 -6.46 -8.16
CA ARG A 28 -9.58 -6.21 -7.76
C ARG A 28 -9.79 -6.24 -6.24
N GLU A 29 -8.87 -5.66 -5.50
CA GLU A 29 -8.87 -5.59 -4.04
C GLU A 29 -8.33 -4.23 -3.56
N PRO A 30 -8.61 -3.79 -2.33
CA PRO A 30 -7.97 -2.60 -1.77
C PRO A 30 -6.45 -2.82 -1.64
N ILE A 31 -5.66 -1.87 -2.16
CA ILE A 31 -4.22 -1.83 -1.88
C ILE A 31 -4.01 -0.80 -0.78
N PRO A 32 -3.34 -1.17 0.32
CA PRO A 32 -3.10 -0.30 1.46
C PRO A 32 -2.46 1.03 1.04
N MET A 33 -2.86 2.11 1.70
CA MET A 33 -2.30 3.45 1.48
C MET A 33 -0.76 3.44 1.50
N ARG A 34 -0.15 2.69 2.42
CA ARG A 34 1.30 2.67 2.57
C ARG A 34 2.01 2.07 1.34
N ILE A 35 1.47 0.99 0.76
CA ILE A 35 1.98 0.40 -0.49
C ILE A 35 1.77 1.38 -1.65
N ARG A 36 0.57 2.01 -1.74
CA ARG A 36 0.28 2.99 -2.79
C ARG A 36 1.26 4.15 -2.79
N VAL A 37 1.56 4.71 -1.62
CA VAL A 37 2.50 5.83 -1.49
C VAL A 37 3.90 5.42 -1.96
N MET A 38 4.40 4.24 -1.55
CA MET A 38 5.72 3.75 -2.00
C MET A 38 5.80 3.60 -3.52
N VAL A 39 4.73 3.09 -4.15
CA VAL A 39 4.71 2.85 -5.59
C VAL A 39 4.53 4.15 -6.39
N MET A 40 3.80 5.13 -5.86
CA MET A 40 3.49 6.39 -6.55
C MET A 40 4.72 7.25 -6.87
N ASP A 41 5.79 7.13 -6.08
CA ASP A 41 7.04 7.84 -6.36
C ASP A 41 7.69 7.37 -7.69
N TYR A 42 7.39 6.13 -8.12
CA TYR A 42 7.92 5.50 -9.33
C TYR A 42 6.86 5.31 -10.43
N CYS A 43 5.57 5.33 -10.06
CA CYS A 43 4.45 5.35 -10.98
C CYS A 43 3.46 6.46 -10.57
N PRO A 44 3.71 7.73 -10.96
CA PRO A 44 2.89 8.87 -10.51
C PRO A 44 1.40 8.76 -10.88
N ASN A 45 1.10 8.11 -12.00
CA ASN A 45 -0.26 7.88 -12.49
C ASN A 45 -0.93 6.61 -11.94
N PHE A 46 -0.31 5.93 -10.95
CA PHE A 46 -0.83 4.68 -10.38
C PHE A 46 -2.29 4.78 -9.95
N ASN A 47 -2.64 5.83 -9.19
CA ASN A 47 -4.01 6.00 -8.71
C ASN A 47 -5.02 6.22 -9.83
N ARG A 48 -4.63 6.91 -10.90
CA ARG A 48 -5.49 7.14 -12.06
C ARG A 48 -5.73 5.81 -12.78
N LYS A 49 -4.66 5.09 -13.15
CA LYS A 49 -4.76 3.77 -13.80
C LYS A 49 -5.60 2.81 -12.97
N ARG A 50 -5.41 2.80 -11.66
CA ARG A 50 -6.17 1.95 -10.75
C ARG A 50 -7.64 2.36 -10.66
N SER A 51 -7.95 3.66 -10.75
CA SER A 51 -9.34 4.13 -10.84
C SER A 51 -10.02 3.61 -12.11
N ASP A 52 -9.31 3.59 -13.24
CA ASP A 52 -9.84 3.08 -14.52
C ASP A 52 -10.15 1.57 -14.43
N VAL A 53 -9.33 0.80 -13.71
CA VAL A 53 -9.59 -0.63 -13.44
C VAL A 53 -10.78 -0.80 -12.49
N VAL A 54 -10.75 -0.14 -11.33
CA VAL A 54 -11.81 -0.26 -10.31
C VAL A 54 -13.16 0.10 -10.92
N GLY A 55 -13.20 1.12 -11.78
CA GLY A 55 -14.43 1.55 -12.45
C GLY A 55 -15.50 1.99 -11.46
N GLU A 56 -16.71 1.47 -11.64
CA GLU A 56 -17.89 1.73 -10.79
C GLU A 56 -18.14 0.63 -9.74
N ASP A 57 -17.13 -0.19 -9.40
CA ASP A 57 -17.27 -1.20 -8.35
C ASP A 57 -17.45 -0.53 -6.97
N GLU A 58 -18.72 -0.29 -6.61
CA GLU A 58 -19.10 0.43 -5.39
C GLU A 58 -18.57 -0.24 -4.13
N LYS A 59 -18.52 -1.59 -4.12
CA LYS A 59 -18.02 -2.34 -2.98
C LYS A 59 -16.53 -2.09 -2.82
N LEU A 60 -15.75 -2.24 -3.88
CA LEU A 60 -14.32 -2.01 -3.85
C LEU A 60 -13.98 -0.54 -3.51
N ILE A 61 -14.74 0.41 -4.04
CA ILE A 61 -14.61 1.84 -3.71
C ILE A 61 -14.88 2.06 -2.22
N LYS A 62 -15.92 1.44 -1.66
CA LYS A 62 -16.24 1.53 -0.23
C LYS A 62 -15.13 0.93 0.61
N ASP A 63 -14.61 -0.23 0.24
CA ASP A 63 -13.52 -0.90 0.96
C ASP A 63 -12.22 -0.06 0.92
N ILE A 64 -11.89 0.56 -0.21
CA ILE A 64 -10.76 1.51 -0.33
C ILE A 64 -10.96 2.74 0.57
N ARG A 65 -12.20 3.23 0.70
CA ARG A 65 -12.52 4.38 1.57
C ARG A 65 -12.47 4.00 3.05
N GLN A 66 -12.78 2.74 3.39
CA GLN A 66 -12.84 2.27 4.76
C GLN A 66 -11.50 2.43 5.49
N GLU A 67 -10.37 2.17 4.81
CA GLU A 67 -9.03 2.38 5.38
C GLU A 67 -8.86 3.82 5.88
N ARG A 68 -9.27 4.82 5.08
CA ARG A 68 -9.18 6.24 5.45
C ARG A 68 -10.09 6.60 6.61
N VAL A 69 -11.29 6.00 6.68
CA VAL A 69 -12.24 6.23 7.77
C VAL A 69 -11.66 5.71 9.09
N VAL A 70 -11.15 4.48 9.10
CA VAL A 70 -10.54 3.88 10.29
C VAL A 70 -9.31 4.67 10.71
N ALA A 71 -8.40 4.99 9.79
CA ALA A 71 -7.18 5.74 10.10
C ALA A 71 -7.47 7.11 10.73
N LYS A 72 -8.53 7.82 10.30
CA LYS A 72 -8.95 9.10 10.89
C LYS A 72 -9.48 8.98 12.33
N SER A 73 -9.98 7.81 12.70
CA SER A 73 -10.44 7.54 14.07
C SER A 73 -9.31 7.19 15.04
N LEU A 74 -8.09 6.97 14.52
CA LEU A 74 -6.92 6.57 15.29
C LEU A 74 -6.00 7.79 15.51
N GLU A 75 -5.50 7.94 16.73
CA GLU A 75 -4.59 9.03 17.08
C GLU A 75 -3.15 8.75 16.61
N GLY A 76 -2.58 9.69 15.86
CA GLY A 76 -1.16 9.81 15.54
C GLY A 76 -0.46 8.48 15.21
N VAL A 77 0.25 7.96 16.21
CA VAL A 77 1.07 6.76 16.08
C VAL A 77 0.24 5.49 15.79
N LYS A 78 -0.97 5.36 16.34
CA LYS A 78 -1.85 4.21 16.09
C LYS A 78 -2.30 4.15 14.63
N ALA A 79 -2.56 5.30 14.01
CA ALA A 79 -2.87 5.36 12.58
C ALA A 79 -1.69 4.89 11.73
N ARG A 80 -0.45 5.26 12.12
CA ARG A 80 0.77 4.78 11.44
C ARG A 80 0.92 3.26 11.56
N GLU A 81 0.73 2.70 12.75
CA GLU A 81 0.78 1.24 12.92
C GLU A 81 -0.31 0.53 12.12
N TYR A 82 -1.53 1.06 12.11
CA TYR A 82 -2.61 0.52 11.30
C TYR A 82 -2.25 0.43 9.82
N HIS A 83 -1.74 1.52 9.22
CA HIS A 83 -1.31 1.49 7.81
C HIS A 83 -0.16 0.52 7.54
N ASN A 84 0.76 0.38 8.50
CA ASN A 84 1.86 -0.57 8.35
C ASN A 84 1.39 -2.02 8.48
N ASN A 85 0.42 -2.31 9.35
CA ASN A 85 -0.18 -3.63 9.47
C ASN A 85 -0.86 -4.05 8.18
N LEU A 86 -1.71 -3.17 7.62
CA LEU A 86 -2.38 -3.44 6.35
C LEU A 86 -1.37 -3.70 5.22
N ALA A 87 -0.27 -2.94 5.17
CA ALA A 87 0.78 -3.17 4.18
C ALA A 87 1.47 -4.52 4.33
N LEU A 88 1.72 -4.96 5.57
CA LEU A 88 2.32 -6.25 5.86
C LEU A 88 1.36 -7.41 5.55
N GLU A 89 0.10 -7.31 5.97
CA GLU A 89 -0.96 -8.28 5.63
C GLU A 89 -1.13 -8.39 4.10
N PHE A 90 -1.02 -7.26 3.39
CA PHE A 90 -1.08 -7.25 1.93
C PHE A 90 0.07 -8.02 1.28
N ILE A 91 1.31 -7.83 1.71
CA ILE A 91 2.45 -8.58 1.13
C ILE A 91 2.48 -10.05 1.58
N GLU A 92 1.91 -10.38 2.74
CA GLU A 92 1.71 -11.78 3.15
C GLU A 92 0.69 -12.47 2.23
N LYS A 93 -0.39 -11.77 1.87
CA LYS A 93 -1.41 -12.28 0.93
C LYS A 93 -0.90 -12.32 -0.51
N HIS A 94 -0.08 -11.35 -0.90
CA HIS A 94 0.44 -11.16 -2.26
C HIS A 94 1.98 -11.12 -2.25
N PRO A 95 2.65 -12.28 -2.07
CA PRO A 95 4.09 -12.38 -1.83
C PRO A 95 4.94 -11.86 -2.99
N GLN A 96 4.42 -11.85 -4.22
CA GLN A 96 5.08 -11.25 -5.39
C GLN A 96 5.35 -9.74 -5.22
N PHE A 97 4.59 -9.06 -4.35
CA PHE A 97 4.80 -7.64 -4.02
C PHE A 97 5.65 -7.42 -2.76
N ALA A 98 6.09 -8.48 -2.07
CA ALA A 98 6.95 -8.36 -0.89
C ALA A 98 8.21 -7.50 -1.13
N PRO A 99 8.88 -7.56 -2.31
CA PRO A 99 10.06 -6.73 -2.58
C PRO A 99 9.79 -5.21 -2.57
N ILE A 100 8.54 -4.74 -2.59
CA ILE A 100 8.21 -3.32 -2.40
C ILE A 100 8.73 -2.82 -1.04
N ILE A 101 8.73 -3.68 -0.02
CA ILE A 101 9.22 -3.37 1.33
C ILE A 101 10.60 -4.00 1.53
N LYS A 102 11.63 -3.16 1.64
CA LYS A 102 13.01 -3.60 1.88
C LYS A 102 13.26 -4.08 3.29
N GLU A 103 12.78 -3.28 4.25
CA GLU A 103 13.06 -3.50 5.67
C GLU A 103 11.91 -3.01 6.55
N ILE A 104 11.70 -3.75 7.64
CA ILE A 104 10.83 -3.36 8.75
C ILE A 104 11.73 -2.89 9.89
N LYS A 105 11.67 -1.60 10.21
CA LYS A 105 12.36 -1.01 11.35
C LYS A 105 11.41 -0.86 12.52
N TYR A 106 11.98 -0.80 13.73
CA TYR A 106 11.26 -0.43 14.94
C TYR A 106 11.84 0.88 15.46
N ILE A 107 10.98 1.87 15.65
CA ILE A 107 11.35 3.19 16.14
C ILE A 107 10.75 3.38 17.52
N ASP A 108 11.56 3.85 18.47
CA ASP A 108 11.08 4.29 19.77
C ASP A 108 10.46 5.70 19.64
N ILE A 109 9.22 5.83 20.13
CA ILE A 109 8.43 7.06 20.16
C ILE A 109 8.07 7.41 21.60
#